data_AF-A0A7W1S2W6-F1
#
_entry.id   AF-A0A7W1S2W6-F1
#
_cell.length_a   1.000
_cell.length_b   1.000
_cell.length_c   1.000
_cell.angle_alpha   90.00
_cell.angle_beta   90.00
_cell.angle_gamma   90.00
#
_symmetry.space_group_name_H-M   'P 1'
#
loop_
_entity.id
_entity.type
_entity.pdbx_description
1 polymer ?
#
loop_
_entity_poly.entity_id
_entity_poly.type
_entity_poly.pdbx_seq_one_letter_code
_entity_poly.pdbx_strand_id
1 'polypeptide(L)'
;MMDRIAANVSVYCKDCGHPLEIIEQEELDNGYFLLVTCWQATCLLRGFTLSLDRYESLNQPQLEVYREMNQLGRPQYVRVD
;
A
#
# COMPACT_ATOMS: atom_id res chain seq x y z
N MET A 1 -16.12 -21.73 8.55
CA MET A 1 -15.84 -21.90 7.11
C MET A 1 -16.70 -20.87 6.39
N MET A 2 -16.16 -19.67 6.18
CA MET A 2 -16.76 -18.70 5.27
C MET A 2 -15.68 -18.37 4.26
N ASP A 3 -15.83 -18.97 3.08
CA ASP A 3 -15.12 -18.60 1.87
C ASP A 3 -15.45 -17.15 1.54
N ARG A 4 -14.70 -16.21 2.13
CA ARG A 4 -14.61 -14.86 1.60
C ARG A 4 -13.81 -14.99 0.33
N ILE A 5 -14.54 -14.94 -0.78
CA ILE A 5 -14.01 -14.71 -2.12
C ILE A 5 -13.08 -13.50 -1.98
N ALA A 6 -11.78 -13.76 -1.85
CA ALA A 6 -10.76 -12.77 -2.09
C ALA A 6 -11.03 -12.32 -3.53
N ALA A 7 -11.72 -11.20 -3.68
CA ALA A 7 -11.90 -10.58 -4.98
C ALA A 7 -10.50 -10.53 -5.60
N ASN A 8 -10.36 -11.02 -6.83
CA ASN A 8 -9.11 -11.03 -7.61
C ASN A 8 -8.66 -9.58 -7.94
N VAL A 9 -8.55 -8.72 -6.95
CA VAL A 9 -8.09 -7.35 -7.05
C VAL A 9 -6.58 -7.43 -7.09
N SER A 10 -6.03 -7.41 -8.31
CA SER A 10 -4.59 -7.27 -8.51
C SER A 10 -4.28 -5.79 -8.63
N VAL A 11 -3.68 -5.23 -7.58
CA VAL A 11 -3.22 -3.83 -7.57
C VAL A 11 -1.72 -3.82 -7.79
N TYR A 12 -1.26 -2.93 -8.66
CA TYR A 12 0.14 -2.83 -9.04
C TYR A 12 0.79 -1.56 -8.48
N CYS A 13 2.09 -1.65 -8.22
CA CYS A 13 2.90 -0.53 -7.77
C CYS A 13 2.93 0.58 -8.84
N LYS A 14 2.54 1.80 -8.48
CA LYS A 14 2.53 3.01 -9.34
C LYS A 14 3.95 3.48 -9.70
N ASP A 15 4.97 2.85 -9.15
CA ASP A 15 6.38 3.16 -9.38
C ASP A 15 7.08 2.06 -10.19
N CYS A 16 7.01 0.80 -9.73
CA CYS A 16 7.74 -0.30 -10.38
C CYS A 16 6.85 -1.30 -11.15
N GLY A 17 5.53 -1.16 -11.12
CA GLY A 17 4.60 -2.06 -11.80
C GLY A 17 4.50 -3.47 -11.22
N HIS A 18 5.18 -3.78 -10.11
CA HIS A 18 5.06 -5.07 -9.44
C HIS A 18 3.72 -5.19 -8.68
N PRO A 19 3.14 -6.40 -8.55
CA PRO A 19 1.98 -6.62 -7.70
C PRO A 19 2.24 -6.17 -6.26
N LEU A 20 1.25 -5.53 -5.65
CA LEU A 20 1.25 -5.20 -4.23
C LEU A 20 0.79 -6.41 -3.42
N GLU A 21 1.37 -6.57 -2.22
CA GLU A 21 0.75 -7.41 -1.19
C GLU A 21 -0.53 -6.72 -0.71
N ILE A 22 -1.59 -7.49 -0.51
CA ILE A 22 -2.88 -7.02 -0.03
C ILE A 22 -3.21 -7.77 1.27
N ILE A 23 -3.51 -7.02 2.32
CA ILE A 23 -3.91 -7.56 3.63
C ILE A 23 -5.28 -6.97 3.98
N GLU A 24 -6.23 -7.84 4.32
CA GLU A 24 -7.52 -7.42 4.87
C GLU A 24 -7.37 -7.17 6.37
N GLN A 25 -7.82 -6.01 6.85
CA GLN A 25 -7.90 -5.70 8.28
C GLN A 25 -9.35 -5.41 8.69
N GLU A 26 -9.73 -5.96 9.84
CA GLU A 26 -11.02 -5.68 10.47
C GLU A 26 -11.06 -4.24 11.02
N GLU A 27 -12.16 -3.56 10.79
CA GLU A 27 -12.52 -2.30 11.43
C GLU A 27 -13.39 -2.56 12.67
N LEU A 28 -13.30 -1.66 13.65
CA LEU A 28 -14.05 -1.75 14.92
C LEU A 28 -15.58 -1.82 14.72
N ASP A 29 -16.09 -1.28 13.61
CA ASP A 29 -17.53 -1.16 13.32
C ASP A 29 -18.08 -2.27 12.38
N ASN A 30 -17.50 -3.48 12.43
CA ASN A 30 -17.82 -4.62 11.55
C ASN A 30 -17.51 -4.41 10.06
N GLY A 31 -16.65 -3.44 9.75
CA GLY A 31 -16.09 -3.21 8.42
C GLY A 31 -14.81 -4.02 8.19
N TYR A 32 -14.33 -4.00 6.95
CA TYR A 32 -12.97 -4.37 6.63
C TYR A 32 -12.41 -3.35 5.65
N PHE A 33 -11.11 -3.10 5.73
CA PHE A 33 -10.38 -2.31 4.76
C PHE A 33 -9.17 -3.10 4.27
N LEU A 34 -8.74 -2.77 3.06
CA LEU A 34 -7.58 -3.38 2.44
C LEU A 34 -6.36 -2.50 2.65
N LEU A 35 -5.29 -3.09 3.15
CA LEU A 35 -3.96 -2.51 3.19
C LEU A 35 -3.16 -3.04 2.00
N VAL A 36 -2.39 -2.16 1.36
CA VAL A 36 -1.51 -2.50 0.24
C VAL A 36 -0.08 -2.11 0.52
N THR A 37 0.87 -2.98 0.14
CA THR A 37 2.31 -2.75 0.34
C THR A 37 3.12 -3.24 -0.85
N CYS A 38 4.08 -2.43 -1.32
CA CYS A 38 5.06 -2.86 -2.31
C CYS A 38 6.29 -3.45 -1.61
N TRP A 39 6.65 -4.69 -1.91
CA TRP A 39 7.86 -5.33 -1.34
C TRP A 39 9.01 -5.45 -2.34
N GLN A 40 8.87 -4.89 -3.55
CA GLN A 40 9.93 -4.92 -4.54
C GLN A 40 11.16 -4.17 -4.03
N ALA A 41 12.26 -4.89 -3.82
CA ALA A 41 13.45 -4.37 -3.16
C ALA A 41 14.05 -3.14 -3.87
N THR A 42 13.91 -3.02 -5.18
CA THR A 42 14.44 -1.90 -5.96
C THR A 42 13.46 -0.73 -6.13
N CYS A 43 12.23 -0.86 -5.61
CA CYS A 43 11.19 0.16 -5.77
C CYS A 43 11.34 1.28 -4.74
N LEU A 44 11.10 2.52 -5.15
CA LEU A 44 11.16 3.68 -4.28
C LEU A 44 9.88 3.85 -3.44
N LEU A 45 8.79 3.15 -3.78
CA LEU A 45 7.59 3.04 -2.95
C LEU A 45 7.59 1.80 -2.05
N ARG A 46 8.71 1.07 -1.96
CA ARG A 46 8.76 -0.16 -1.16
C ARG A 46 8.48 0.10 0.32
N GLY A 47 7.82 -0.84 1.00
CA GLY A 47 7.64 -0.84 2.46
C GLY A 47 6.63 0.17 3.02
N PHE A 48 6.02 1.01 2.20
CA PHE A 48 4.88 1.82 2.64
C PHE A 48 3.61 0.96 2.61
N THR A 49 2.94 0.88 3.76
CA THR A 49 1.64 0.23 3.90
C THR A 49 0.57 1.29 4.00
N LEU A 50 -0.36 1.30 3.06
CA LEU A 50 -1.45 2.28 2.97
C LEU A 50 -2.78 1.56 2.80
N SER A 51 -3.90 2.18 3.18
CA SER A 51 -5.20 1.70 2.72
C SER A 51 -5.29 1.77 1.20
N LEU A 52 -6.05 0.87 0.58
CA LEU A 52 -6.21 0.80 -0.88
C LEU A 52 -6.71 2.14 -1.44
N ASP A 53 -7.77 2.71 -0.86
CA ASP A 53 -8.34 3.99 -1.30
C ASP A 53 -7.32 5.14 -1.20
N ARG A 54 -6.50 5.14 -0.13
CA ARG A 54 -5.43 6.13 0.02
C ARG A 54 -4.38 5.95 -1.06
N TYR A 55 -3.94 4.72 -1.31
CA TYR A 55 -2.95 4.42 -2.34
C TYR A 55 -3.43 4.81 -3.75
N GLU A 56 -4.69 4.52 -4.09
CA GLU A 56 -5.30 4.85 -5.37
C GLU A 56 -5.46 6.37 -5.55
N SER A 57 -5.78 7.10 -4.49
CA SER A 57 -5.89 8.57 -4.53
C SER A 57 -4.56 9.33 -4.57
N LEU A 58 -3.41 8.64 -4.37
CA LEU A 58 -2.11 9.29 -4.46
C LEU A 58 -1.88 9.92 -5.84
N ASN A 59 -1.60 11.22 -5.83
CA ASN A 59 -1.16 11.97 -6.98
C ASN A 59 0.37 12.01 -7.10
N GLN A 60 0.87 12.55 -8.21
CA GLN A 60 2.30 12.57 -8.51
C GLN A 60 3.16 13.27 -7.44
N PRO A 61 2.81 14.48 -6.94
CA PRO A 61 3.55 15.11 -5.84
C PRO A 61 3.59 14.25 -4.56
N GLN A 62 2.50 13.58 -4.20
CA GLN A 62 2.48 12.70 -3.03
C GLN A 62 3.37 11.47 -3.23
N LEU A 63 3.35 10.87 -4.43
CA LEU A 63 4.24 9.76 -4.77
C LEU A 63 5.71 10.18 -4.67
N GLU A 64 6.07 11.39 -5.09
CA GLU A 64 7.42 11.94 -4.95
C GLU A 64 7.86 12.02 -3.49
N VAL A 65 6.99 12.48 -2.57
CA VAL A 65 7.29 12.50 -1.13
C VAL A 65 7.66 11.10 -0.62
N TYR A 66 6.88 10.07 -0.97
CA TYR A 66 7.19 8.68 -0.56
C TYR A 66 8.52 8.19 -1.14
N ARG A 67 8.79 8.50 -2.42
CA ARG A 67 10.07 8.14 -3.06
C ARG A 67 11.25 8.79 -2.34
N GLU A 68 11.17 10.09 -2.06
CA GLU A 68 12.21 10.83 -1.34
C GLU A 68 12.47 10.26 0.05
N MET A 69 11.41 9.95 0.81
CA MET A 69 11.54 9.32 2.13
C MET A 69 12.35 8.02 2.09
N ASN A 70 12.11 7.18 1.10
CA ASN A 70 12.86 5.94 0.91
C ASN A 70 14.29 6.15 0.41
N GLN A 71 14.53 7.13 -0.47
CA GLN A 71 15.86 7.49 -0.94
C GLN A 71 16.77 8.03 0.17
N LEU A 72 16.19 8.76 1.13
CA LEU A 72 16.90 9.31 2.28
C LEU A 72 17.30 8.25 3.34
N GLY A 73 17.13 6.96 3.04
CA GLY A 73 17.57 5.85 3.89
C GLY A 73 16.75 5.70 5.18
N ARG A 74 15.58 6.34 5.27
CA ARG A 74 14.68 6.21 6.41
C ARG A 74 13.31 5.75 5.92
N PRO A 75 13.10 4.43 5.71
CA PRO A 75 11.76 3.89 5.78
C PRO A 75 11.27 4.10 7.21
N GLN A 76 10.70 5.27 7.48
CA GLN A 76 9.91 5.47 8.68
C GLN A 76 8.62 4.70 8.43
N TYR A 77 8.29 3.77 9.32
CA TYR A 77 6.93 3.27 9.45
C TYR A 77 6.04 4.46 9.85
N VAL A 78 5.66 5.27 8.87
CA VAL A 78 4.71 6.35 9.07
C VAL A 78 3.35 5.72 8.88
N ARG A 79 2.69 5.42 10.00
CA ARG A 79 1.24 5.40 10.02
C ARG A 79 0.79 6.83 9.73
N VAL A 80 0.35 7.07 8.50
CA VAL A 80 -0.41 8.27 8.17
C VAL A 80 -1.85 7.86 8.36
N ASP A 81 -2.44 8.34 9.46
CA ASP A 81 -3.85 8.17 9.79
C ASP A 81 -4.77 8.77 8.70
#